data_AF-A0A4Q6AGC0-F1
#
_entry.id   AF-A0A4Q6AGC0-F1
#
_cell.length_a   1.000
_cell.length_b   1.000
_cell.length_c   1.000
_cell.angle_alpha   90.00
_cell.angle_beta   90.00
_cell.angle_gamma   90.00
#
_symmetry.space_group_name_H-M   'P 1'
#
loop_
_entity.id
_entity.type
_entity.pdbx_description
1 polymer ?
#
loop_
_entity_poly.entity_id
_entity_poly.type
_entity_poly.pdbx_seq_one_letter_code
_entity_poly.pdbx_strand_id
1 'polypeptide(L)' 'MPTPDLALRTVHVTRYIIPLREGGSLPALVEADDGFRYVVKFRGAGQGIKVLVAELIVGEIARFLGLKMPELVFC' A
#
# COMPACT_ATOMS: atom_id res chain seq x y z
N MET A 1 -15.15 -18.91 5.13
CA MET A 1 -14.24 -17.86 5.62
C MET A 1 -15.05 -16.59 5.77
N PRO A 2 -14.82 -15.77 6.81
CA PRO A 2 -15.47 -14.46 6.88
C PRO A 2 -15.09 -13.65 5.64
N THR A 3 -16.07 -12.98 5.03
CA THR A 3 -15.82 -12.06 3.92
C THR A 3 -14.91 -10.93 4.43
N PRO A 4 -13.77 -10.65 3.80
CA PRO A 4 -12.96 -9.52 4.20
C PRO A 4 -13.77 -8.24 4.02
N ASP A 5 -13.79 -7.39 5.05
CA ASP A 5 -14.29 -6.03 4.91
C ASP A 5 -13.38 -5.29 3.93
N LEU A 6 -13.97 -4.80 2.84
CA LEU A 6 -13.26 -4.07 1.79
C LEU A 6 -13.04 -2.60 2.17
N ALA A 7 -13.53 -2.16 3.33
CA ALA A 7 -13.29 -0.82 3.85
C ALA A 7 -11.81 -0.68 4.27
N LEU A 8 -10.98 -0.19 3.36
CA LEU A 8 -9.60 0.18 3.68
C LEU A 8 -9.56 1.46 4.51
N ARG A 9 -8.74 1.45 5.56
CA ARG A 9 -8.47 2.64 6.36
C ARG A 9 -7.77 3.70 5.51
N THR A 10 -8.00 4.96 5.87
CA THR A 10 -7.20 6.09 5.39
C THR A 10 -6.36 6.59 6.56
N VAL A 11 -5.07 6.77 6.33
CA VAL A 11 -4.09 7.27 7.31
C VAL A 11 -3.39 8.49 6.74
N HIS A 12 -2.89 9.38 7.59
CA HIS A 12 -2.14 10.54 7.13
C HIS A 12 -0.63 10.27 7.23
N VAL A 13 0.09 10.41 6.11
CA VAL A 13 1.55 10.35 6.13
C VAL A 13 2.10 11.51 6.96
N THR A 14 2.86 11.19 8.01
CA THR A 14 3.48 12.18 8.90
C THR A 14 4.95 12.39 8.58
N ARG A 15 5.64 11.37 8.04
CA ARG A 15 7.07 11.46 7.72
C ARG A 15 7.48 10.58 6.55
N TYR A 16 8.24 11.15 5.63
CA TYR A 16 8.98 10.41 4.61
C TYR A 16 10.32 9.92 5.21
N ILE A 17 10.52 8.60 5.32
CA ILE A 17 11.71 8.04 5.97
C ILE A 17 12.85 7.85 4.96
N ILE A 18 12.66 6.94 4.00
CA ILE A 18 13.69 6.62 2.99
C ILE A 18 13.06 6.28 1.64
N PRO A 19 13.69 6.68 0.52
CA PRO A 19 13.35 6.14 -0.78
C PRO A 19 13.84 4.68 -0.89
N LEU A 20 13.01 3.83 -1.49
CA LEU A 20 13.40 2.49 -1.92
C LEU A 20 13.77 2.57 -3.40
N ARG A 21 15.02 2.25 -3.72
CA ARG A 21 15.60 2.45 -5.07
C ARG A 21 15.46 1.24 -5.98
N GLU A 22 14.74 0.23 -5.53
CA GLU A 22 14.52 -1.01 -6.27
C GLU A 22 13.30 -0.86 -7.18
N GLY A 23 13.52 -1.01 -8.50
CA GLY A 23 12.48 -0.94 -9.51
C GLY A 23 12.09 0.48 -9.94
N GLY A 24 11.43 0.59 -11.08
CA GLY A 24 11.12 1.88 -11.71
C GLY A 24 10.02 2.69 -11.03
N SER A 25 9.35 2.16 -10.00
CA SER A 25 8.22 2.83 -9.34
C SER A 25 8.63 3.73 -8.19
N LEU A 26 9.91 3.65 -7.79
CA LEU A 26 10.54 4.44 -6.72
C LEU A 26 9.64 4.56 -5.46
N PRO A 27 9.26 3.43 -4.83
CA PRO A 27 8.46 3.48 -3.61
C PRO A 27 9.25 4.09 -2.45
N ALA A 28 8.57 4.38 -1.35
CA ALA A 28 9.21 4.91 -0.15
C ALA A 28 8.69 4.26 1.13
N LEU A 29 9.52 4.24 2.16
CA LEU A 29 9.10 3.94 3.52
C LEU A 29 8.63 5.24 4.18
N VAL A 30 7.44 5.22 4.77
CA VAL A 30 6.82 6.38 5.44
C VAL A 30 6.30 6.01 6.84
N GLU A 31 6.20 6.98 7.73
CA GLU A 31 5.44 6.89 8.99
C GLU A 31 4.08 7.58 8.81
N ALA A 32 3.05 7.04 9.44
CA ALA A 32 1.71 7.61 9.45
C ALA A 32 1.28 8.05 10.87
N ASP A 33 0.12 8.71 10.95
CA ASP A 33 -0.48 9.23 12.17
C ASP A 33 -0.99 8.14 13.14
N ASP A 34 -1.22 6.93 12.64
CA ASP A 34 -1.56 5.76 13.45
C ASP A 34 -0.34 5.07 14.09
N GLY A 35 0.86 5.63 13.91
CA GLY A 35 2.10 5.15 14.50
C GLY A 35 2.74 3.96 13.76
N PHE A 36 2.16 3.50 12.65
CA PHE A 36 2.74 2.45 11.82
C PHE A 36 3.63 2.99 10.70
N ARG A 37 4.42 2.07 10.11
CA ARG A 37 5.25 2.33 8.94
C ARG A 37 4.70 1.61 7.72
N TYR A 38 4.71 2.31 6.59
CA TYR A 38 4.13 1.82 5.35
C TYR A 38 5.12 1.93 4.20
N VAL A 39 5.03 0.99 3.24
CA VAL A 39 5.63 1.17 1.92
C VAL A 39 4.58 1.84 1.03
N VAL A 40 4.85 3.07 0.61
CA VAL A 40 3.91 3.86 -0.21
C VAL A 40 4.21 3.68 -1.70
N LYS A 41 3.14 3.60 -2.50
CA LYS A 41 3.16 3.63 -3.97
C LYS A 41 2.56 4.96 -4.45
N PHE A 42 3.32 5.74 -5.20
CA PHE A 42 2.90 7.08 -5.61
C PHE A 42 2.00 7.07 -6.86
N ARG A 43 0.96 7.91 -6.87
CA ARG A 43 0.10 8.15 -8.05
C ARG A 43 0.86 8.68 -9.27
N GLY A 44 1.92 9.46 -9.03
CA GLY A 44 2.77 10.05 -10.08
C GLY A 44 3.95 9.17 -10.54
N ALA A 45 4.02 7.90 -10.14
CA ALA A 45 5.08 7.01 -10.60
C ALA A 45 4.94 6.70 -12.10
N GLY A 46 6.06 6.43 -12.78
CA GLY A 46 6.11 6.24 -14.25
C GLY A 46 5.23 5.09 -14.79
N GLN A 47 4.77 4.18 -13.94
CA GLN A 47 3.87 3.08 -14.30
C GLN A 47 2.38 3.48 -14.32
N GLY A 48 2.05 4.66 -13.79
CA GLY A 48 0.69 5.22 -13.78
C GLY A 48 -0.29 4.52 -12.83
N ILE A 49 -1.53 5.03 -12.82
CA ILE A 49 -2.59 4.63 -11.87
C ILE A 49 -2.97 3.14 -11.97
N LYS A 50 -2.82 2.51 -13.14
CA LYS A 50 -3.19 1.10 -13.36
C LYS A 50 -2.43 0.16 -12.44
N VAL A 51 -1.17 0.49 -12.12
CA VAL A 51 -0.37 -0.32 -11.18
C VAL A 51 -0.90 -0.19 -9.76
N LEU A 52 -1.35 0.99 -9.34
CA LEU A 52 -1.98 1.14 -8.01
C LEU A 52 -3.26 0.32 -7.88
N VAL A 53 -4.07 0.27 -8.93
CA VAL A 53 -5.27 -0.58 -8.97
C VAL A 53 -4.88 -2.06 -8.89
N ALA A 54 -3.82 -2.47 -9.59
CA ALA A 54 -3.33 -3.85 -9.53
C ALA A 54 -2.83 -4.24 -8.12
N GLU A 55 -2.08 -3.37 -7.45
CA GLU A 55 -1.61 -3.59 -6.07
C GLU A 55 -2.80 -3.82 -5.11
N LEU A 56 -3.86 -3.00 -5.24
CA LEU A 56 -5.08 -3.16 -4.45
C LEU A 56 -5.78 -4.50 -4.72
N ILE A 57 -6.06 -4.82 -5.99
CA ILE A 57 -6.78 -6.04 -6.37
C ILE A 57 -6.01 -7.28 -5.94
N VAL A 58 -4.72 -7.35 -6.24
CA VAL A 58 -3.89 -8.52 -5.92
C VAL A 58 -3.70 -8.66 -4.41
N GLY A 59 -3.57 -7.54 -3.69
CA GLY A 59 -3.49 -7.54 -2.23
C GLY A 59 -4.74 -8.11 -1.57
N GLU A 60 -5.92 -7.68 -2.00
CA GLU A 60 -7.19 -8.21 -1.47
C GLU A 60 -7.42 -9.68 -1.86
N ILE A 61 -7.03 -10.10 -3.07
CA ILE A 61 -7.05 -11.52 -3.46
C ILE A 61 -6.15 -12.34 -2.52
N ALA A 62 -4.93 -11.87 -2.24
CA ALA A 62 -4.01 -12.56 -1.35
C ALA A 62 -4.54 -12.66 0.09
N ARG A 63 -5.16 -11.58 0.61
CA ARG A 63 -5.84 -11.57 1.92
C ARG A 63 -6.99 -12.57 1.94
N PHE A 64 -7.83 -12.58 0.90
CA PHE A 64 -8.95 -13.52 0.77
C PHE A 64 -8.49 -14.97 0.74
N LEU A 65 -7.36 -15.25 0.07
CA LEU A 65 -6.75 -16.59 0.02
C LEU A 65 -6.01 -16.98 1.32
N GLY A 66 -5.95 -16.11 2.33
CA GLY A 66 -5.25 -16.36 3.60
C GLY A 66 -3.73 -16.33 3.48
N LEU A 67 -3.18 -15.72 2.43
CA LEU A 67 -1.73 -15.53 2.30
C LEU A 67 -1.24 -14.44 3.27
N LYS A 68 0.05 -14.47 3.59
CA LYS A 68 0.69 -13.42 4.38
C LYS A 68 0.72 -12.13 3.57
N MET A 69 -0.24 -11.24 3.85
CA MET A 69 -0.37 -9.95 3.20
C MET A 69 -0.41 -8.85 4.28
N PRO A 70 0.44 -7.81 4.20
CA PRO A 70 0.32 -6.64 5.05
C PRO A 70 -1.06 -5.98 4.91
N GLU A 71 -1.42 -5.13 5.86
CA GLU A 71 -2.60 -4.29 5.71
C GLU A 71 -2.40 -3.28 4.57
N LEU A 72 -3.42 -3.13 3.71
CA LEU A 72 -3.49 -2.07 2.73
C LEU A 72 -4.24 -0.87 3.32
N VAL A 73 -3.74 0.33 3.06
CA VAL A 73 -4.35 1.59 3.50
C VAL A 73 -4.27 2.62 2.39
N PHE A 74 -5.18 3.59 2.41
CA PHE A 74 -5.03 4.82 1.66
C PHE A 74 -4.29 5.87 2.49
N CYS A 75 -3.52 6.73 1.82
CA CYS A 75 -2.83 7.85 2.45
C CYS A 75 -2.67 9.03 1.48
#